data_AF-A0AAN8HMN2-F1
#
_entry.id   AF-A0AAN8HMN2-F1
#
_cell.length_a   1.000
_cell.length_b   1.000
_cell.length_c   1.000
_cell.angle_alpha   90.00
_cell.angle_beta   90.00
_cell.angle_gamma   90.00
#
_symmetry.space_group_name_H-M   'P 1'
#
loop_
_entity.id
_entity.type
_entity.pdbx_description
1 polymer ?
#
loop_
_entity_poly.entity_id
_entity_poly.type
_entity_poly.pdbx_seq_one_letter_code
_entity_poly.pdbx_strand_id
1 'polypeptide(L)'
;MRGGALKGKAHHEGGALKGKAHHEGGALKGKAHHEGGLLKGKLTMRGGALKGKAHHEGGLLKGKLTMRGGALKGKAHHEGGALKGKLTMRGGALKGKAHHEGGGS
;
A
#
# COMPACT_ATOMS: atom_id res chain seq x y z
N MET A 1 -3.64 -9.97 -7.81
CA MET A 1 -4.03 -11.05 -6.87
C MET A 1 -5.39 -10.68 -6.30
N ARG A 2 -6.32 -11.63 -6.17
CA ARG A 2 -7.66 -11.40 -5.60
C ARG A 2 -7.58 -11.66 -4.08
N GLY A 3 -8.03 -10.72 -3.26
CA GLY A 3 -7.84 -10.76 -1.81
C GLY A 3 -8.75 -11.76 -1.09
N GLY A 4 -8.16 -12.68 -0.33
CA GLY A 4 -8.86 -13.56 0.63
C GLY A 4 -8.89 -12.98 2.05
N ALA A 5 -9.63 -13.63 2.96
CA ALA A 5 -9.60 -13.30 4.39
C ALA A 5 -8.41 -13.98 5.07
N LEU A 6 -7.51 -13.20 5.65
CA LEU A 6 -6.30 -13.66 6.32
C LEU A 6 -6.36 -13.30 7.81
N LYS A 7 -5.88 -14.19 8.68
CA LYS A 7 -5.71 -13.94 10.12
C LYS A 7 -4.25 -14.18 10.48
N GLY A 8 -3.58 -13.18 11.05
CA GLY A 8 -2.16 -13.27 11.42
C GLY A 8 -1.29 -12.18 10.80
N LYS A 9 -0.11 -12.56 10.27
CA LYS A 9 0.85 -11.66 9.63
C LYS A 9 0.80 -11.85 8.12
N ALA A 10 0.78 -10.75 7.37
CA ALA A 10 0.95 -10.76 5.92
C ALA A 10 2.18 -9.90 5.56
N HIS A 11 3.08 -10.47 4.76
CA HIS A 11 4.25 -9.78 4.23
C HIS A 11 4.15 -9.75 2.71
N HIS A 12 4.37 -8.58 2.10
CA HIS A 12 4.45 -8.46 0.66
C HIS A 12 5.60 -7.53 0.27
N GLU A 13 6.54 -8.05 -0.50
CA GLU A 13 7.67 -7.31 -1.02
C GLU A 13 7.44 -7.03 -2.52
N GLY A 14 7.58 -5.77 -2.90
CA GLY A 14 7.42 -5.34 -4.29
C GLY A 14 8.66 -5.65 -5.10
N GLY A 15 8.51 -6.38 -6.20
CA GLY A 15 9.58 -6.58 -7.19
C GLY A 15 9.72 -5.42 -8.19
N ALA A 16 10.74 -5.51 -9.04
CA ALA A 16 10.89 -4.60 -10.17
C ALA A 16 9.84 -4.92 -11.25
N LEU A 17 8.92 -4.00 -11.50
CA LEU A 17 7.81 -4.18 -12.44
C LEU A 17 7.86 -3.14 -13.56
N LYS A 18 7.73 -3.59 -14.82
CA LYS A 18 7.60 -2.72 -16.00
C LYS A 18 6.22 -2.91 -16.61
N GLY A 19 5.46 -1.82 -16.81
CA GLY A 19 4.13 -1.86 -17.42
C GLY A 19 2.99 -1.55 -16.45
N LYS A 20 1.91 -2.33 -16.49
CA LYS A 20 0.72 -2.13 -15.65
C LYS A 20 0.70 -3.17 -14.53
N ALA A 21 0.58 -2.73 -13.28
CA ALA A 21 0.40 -3.60 -12.13
C ALA A 21 -0.92 -3.26 -11.41
N HIS A 22 -1.63 -4.29 -10.96
CA HIS A 22 -2.86 -4.16 -10.18
C HIS A 22 -2.77 -5.00 -8.91
N HIS A 23 -2.89 -4.34 -7.77
CA HIS A 23 -2.92 -4.98 -6.46
C HIS A 23 -4.25 -4.72 -5.78
N GLU A 24 -4.88 -5.78 -5.27
CA GLU A 24 -6.16 -5.71 -4.56
C GLU A 24 -6.01 -6.38 -3.19
N GLY A 25 -6.14 -5.59 -2.14
CA GLY A 25 -6.05 -6.04 -0.76
C GLY A 25 -7.27 -6.84 -0.34
N GLY A 26 -7.04 -7.94 0.39
CA GLY A 26 -8.08 -8.71 1.07
C GLY A 26 -8.39 -8.19 2.48
N ALA A 27 -9.23 -8.92 3.22
CA ALA A 27 -9.48 -8.63 4.62
C ALA A 27 -8.38 -9.25 5.50
N LEU A 28 -7.63 -8.47 6.27
CA LEU A 28 -6.62 -8.97 7.19
C LEU A 28 -6.97 -8.60 8.64
N LYS A 29 -6.89 -9.57 9.55
CA LYS A 29 -6.92 -9.34 11.00
C LYS A 29 -5.54 -9.64 11.59
N GLY A 30 -4.78 -8.60 11.92
CA GLY A 30 -3.43 -8.72 12.48
C GLY A 30 -2.44 -7.68 11.97
N LYS A 31 -1.26 -8.10 11.50
CA LYS A 31 -0.18 -7.22 11.05
C LYS A 31 0.02 -7.36 9.53
N ALA A 32 -0.08 -6.26 8.78
CA ALA A 32 0.35 -6.19 7.39
C ALA A 32 1.69 -5.44 7.31
N HIS A 33 2.64 -5.98 6.56
CA HIS A 33 3.84 -5.28 6.15
C HIS A 33 3.94 -5.33 4.63
N HIS A 34 4.13 -4.18 4.01
CA HIS A 34 4.31 -4.08 2.57
C HIS A 34 5.53 -3.22 2.26
N GLU A 35 6.53 -3.82 1.63
CA GLU A 35 7.72 -3.14 1.14
C GLU A 35 7.54 -2.84 -0.36
N GLY A 36 7.78 -1.61 -0.77
CA GLY A 36 7.53 -1.15 -2.12
C GLY A 36 8.69 -1.47 -3.07
N GLY A 37 8.36 -1.92 -4.28
CA GLY A 37 9.32 -2.22 -5.33
C GLY A 37 9.55 -1.08 -6.31
N LEU A 38 10.43 -1.32 -7.30
CA LEU A 38 10.69 -0.38 -8.38
C LEU A 38 9.70 -0.57 -9.53
N LEU A 39 8.77 0.37 -9.72
CA LEU A 39 7.77 0.29 -10.78
C LEU A 39 7.97 1.36 -11.86
N LYS A 40 8.07 0.93 -13.13
CA LYS A 40 8.06 1.80 -14.32
C LYS A 40 6.75 1.60 -15.08
N GLY A 41 5.78 2.50 -14.91
CA GLY A 41 4.50 2.44 -15.62
C GLY A 41 3.28 2.85 -14.77
N LYS A 42 2.20 2.06 -14.82
CA LYS A 42 0.94 2.35 -14.09
C LYS A 42 0.74 1.33 -12.96
N LEU A 43 0.65 1.80 -11.71
CA LEU A 43 0.27 0.98 -10.56
C LEU A 43 -1.13 1.36 -10.09
N THR A 44 -2.01 0.37 -9.96
CA THR A 44 -3.30 0.52 -9.29
C THR A 44 -3.31 -0.33 -8.04
N MET A 45 -3.48 0.30 -6.88
CA MET A 45 -3.60 -0.36 -5.59
C MET A 45 -5.01 -0.14 -5.07
N ARG A 46 -5.74 -1.20 -4.75
CA ARG A 46 -7.04 -1.14 -4.08
C ARG A 46 -6.88 -1.72 -2.68
N GLY A 47 -7.12 -0.91 -1.66
CA GLY A 47 -7.02 -1.31 -0.27
C GLY A 47 -8.13 -2.29 0.13
N GLY A 48 -7.77 -3.25 0.96
CA GLY A 48 -8.69 -4.15 1.65
C GLY A 48 -9.04 -3.66 3.06
N ALA A 49 -9.75 -4.47 3.83
CA ALA A 49 -10.08 -4.16 5.22
C ALA A 49 -9.01 -4.72 6.17
N LEU A 50 -8.31 -3.86 6.91
CA LEU A 50 -7.31 -4.28 7.90
C LEU A 50 -7.77 -3.92 9.31
N LYS A 51 -7.80 -4.90 10.21
CA LYS A 51 -7.98 -4.69 11.66
C LYS A 51 -6.68 -5.03 12.38
N GLY A 52 -5.89 -4.02 12.76
CA GLY A 52 -4.62 -4.18 13.45
C GLY A 52 -3.56 -3.16 13.05
N LYS A 53 -2.33 -3.61 12.77
CA LYS A 53 -1.20 -2.74 12.41
C LYS A 53 -0.86 -2.88 10.93
N ALA A 54 -0.72 -1.77 10.22
CA ALA A 54 -0.23 -1.71 8.86
C ALA A 54 1.12 -0.99 8.87
N HIS A 55 2.11 -1.56 8.18
CA HIS A 55 3.37 -0.90 7.89
C HIS A 55 3.57 -0.95 6.38
N HIS A 56 3.82 0.20 5.77
CA HIS A 56 4.15 0.32 4.36
C HIS A 56 5.46 1.05 4.22
N GLU A 57 6.43 0.43 3.56
CA GLU A 57 7.66 1.07 3.14
C GLU A 57 7.54 1.37 1.65
N GLY A 58 7.78 2.62 1.27
CA GLY A 58 7.52 3.08 -0.09
C GLY A 58 8.61 2.67 -1.07
N GLY A 59 8.21 2.28 -2.27
CA GLY A 59 9.12 1.94 -3.38
C GLY A 59 9.33 3.09 -4.36
N LEU A 60 10.23 2.90 -5.33
CA LEU A 60 10.46 3.89 -6.39
C LEU A 60 9.45 3.70 -7.54
N LEU A 61 8.53 4.66 -7.73
CA LEU A 61 7.57 4.63 -8.83
C LEU A 61 7.86 5.70 -9.89
N LYS A 62 8.09 5.29 -11.12
CA LYS A 62 8.18 6.16 -12.31
C LYS A 62 6.93 5.98 -13.18
N GLY A 63 5.98 6.90 -13.11
CA GLY A 63 4.74 6.87 -13.90
C GLY A 63 3.47 7.29 -13.17
N LYS A 64 2.38 6.50 -13.23
CA LYS A 64 1.10 6.83 -12.60
C LYS A 64 0.78 5.85 -11.47
N LEU A 65 0.54 6.37 -10.26
CA LEU A 65 0.06 5.62 -9.11
C LEU A 65 -1.40 6.00 -8.82
N THR A 66 -2.29 5.01 -8.81
CA THR A 66 -3.67 5.16 -8.34
C THR A 66 -3.86 4.28 -7.13
N MET A 67 -4.12 4.89 -5.97
CA MET A 67 -4.50 4.17 -4.76
C MET A 67 -5.98 4.42 -4.47
N ARG A 68 -6.73 3.35 -4.29
CA ARG A 68 -8.11 3.36 -3.81
C ARG A 68 -8.09 2.83 -2.39
N GLY A 69 -8.54 3.59 -1.42
CA GLY A 69 -8.39 3.25 -0.02
C GLY A 69 -9.29 2.08 0.40
N GLY A 70 -8.82 1.37 1.42
CA GLY A 70 -9.57 0.38 2.18
C GLY A 70 -9.94 0.90 3.56
N ALA A 71 -10.50 0.04 4.41
CA ALA A 71 -10.81 0.38 5.80
C ALA A 71 -9.70 -0.14 6.73
N LEU A 72 -8.98 0.75 7.41
CA LEU A 72 -8.00 0.41 8.44
C LEU A 72 -8.54 0.74 9.83
N LYS A 73 -8.68 -0.25 10.71
CA LYS A 73 -8.95 -0.07 12.14
C LYS A 73 -7.71 -0.43 12.95
N GLY A 74 -6.95 0.58 13.39
CA GLY A 74 -5.75 0.42 14.21
C GLY A 74 -4.63 1.40 13.85
N LYS A 75 -3.38 0.93 13.80
CA LYS A 75 -2.21 1.80 13.55
C LYS A 75 -1.72 1.63 12.11
N ALA A 76 -1.49 2.72 11.40
CA ALA A 76 -0.79 2.76 10.12
C ALA A 76 0.57 3.43 10.30
N HIS A 77 1.61 2.85 9.74
CA HIS A 77 2.90 3.49 9.54
C HIS A 77 3.23 3.43 8.05
N HIS A 78 3.65 4.56 7.51
CA HIS A 78 4.02 4.71 6.11
C HIS A 78 5.37 5.41 6.03
N GLU A 79 6.36 4.73 5.47
CA GLU A 79 7.64 5.30 5.10
C GLU A 79 7.59 5.66 3.60
N GLY A 80 7.94 6.91 3.28
CA GLY A 80 7.78 7.48 1.95
C GLY A 80 8.68 6.80 0.92
N GLY A 81 8.15 6.58 -0.29
CA GLY A 81 8.92 6.14 -1.45
C GLY A 81 8.93 7.22 -2.51
N ALA A 82 10.00 7.28 -3.31
CA ALA A 82 10.15 8.31 -4.33
C ALA A 82 9.20 8.07 -5.52
N LEU A 83 8.26 9.00 -5.73
CA LEU A 83 7.33 9.03 -6.85
C LEU A 83 7.76 10.05 -7.91
N LYS A 84 8.18 9.57 -9.08
CA LYS A 84 8.35 10.39 -10.29
C LYS A 84 7.15 10.22 -11.20
N GLY A 85 6.12 11.03 -10.98
CA GLY A 85 4.94 11.12 -11.86
C GLY A 85 3.65 11.49 -11.13
N LYS A 86 2.51 10.92 -11.55
CA LYS A 86 1.17 11.35 -11.09
C LYS A 86 0.64 10.42 -9.99
N LEU A 87 0.32 10.98 -8.81
CA LEU A 87 -0.39 10.30 -7.73
C LEU A 87 -1.89 10.58 -7.80
N THR A 88 -2.72 9.56 -7.58
CA THR A 88 -4.16 9.72 -7.37
C THR A 88 -4.58 8.87 -6.19
N MET A 89 -4.99 9.51 -5.11
CA MET A 89 -5.53 8.87 -3.90
C MET A 89 -7.05 9.02 -3.90
N ARG A 90 -7.79 7.92 -3.82
CA ARG A 90 -9.25 7.92 -3.61
C ARG A 90 -9.59 7.18 -2.33
N GLY A 91 -9.96 7.94 -1.30
CA GLY A 91 -10.71 7.56 -0.08
C GLY A 91 -10.49 6.17 0.53
N GLY A 92 -10.05 6.15 1.80
CA GLY A 92 -10.10 5.00 2.70
C GLY A 92 -10.50 5.46 4.10
N ALA A 93 -11.12 4.59 4.89
CA ALA A 93 -11.51 4.90 6.27
C ALA A 93 -10.40 4.47 7.23
N LEU A 94 -9.71 5.43 7.84
CA LEU A 94 -8.77 5.14 8.93
C LEU A 94 -9.45 5.41 10.28
N LYS A 95 -9.62 4.36 11.08
CA LYS A 95 -10.01 4.44 12.49
C LYS A 95 -8.81 4.06 13.37
N GLY A 96 -7.98 5.06 13.68
CA GLY A 96 -6.85 4.94 14.60
C GLY A 96 -5.71 5.91 14.25
N LYS A 97 -4.46 5.55 14.58
CA LYS A 97 -3.29 6.45 14.42
C LYS A 97 -2.59 6.20 13.09
N ALA A 98 -2.27 7.25 12.34
CA ALA A 98 -1.37 7.20 11.20
C ALA A 98 -0.07 7.92 11.53
N HIS A 99 1.05 7.31 11.16
CA HIS A 99 2.37 7.91 11.15
C HIS A 99 2.88 7.87 9.71
N HIS A 100 3.38 9.00 9.22
CA HIS A 100 3.99 9.11 7.91
C HIS A 100 5.38 9.71 8.09
N GLU A 101 6.41 8.96 7.73
CA GLU A 101 7.78 9.45 7.63
C GLU A 101 8.08 9.61 6.15
N GLY A 102 8.30 10.84 5.70
CA GLY A 102 8.52 11.15 4.31
C GLY A 102 9.94 10.80 3.88
N GLY A 103 10.10 9.75 3.08
CA GLY A 103 11.32 9.50 2.32
C GLY A 103 11.40 10.41 1.09
N GLY A 104 12.12 11.53 1.25
CA GLY A 104 12.93 12.21 0.23
C GLY A 104 12.31 12.68 -1.09
N SER A 105 12.47 13.98 -1.35
CA SER A 105 12.59 14.59 -2.69
C SER A 105 13.72 13.97 -3.52
#